data_AF-A0A9D9U2E7-F1
#
_entry.id   AF-A0A9D9U2E7-F1
#
_cell.length_a   1.000
_cell.length_b   1.000
_cell.length_c   1.000
_cell.angle_alpha   90.00
_cell.angle_beta   90.00
_cell.angle_gamma   90.00
#
_symmetry.space_group_name_H-M   'P 1'
#
loop_
_entity.id
_entity.type
_entity.pdbx_description
1 polymer ?
#
loop_
_entity_poly.entity_id
_entity_poly.type
_entity_poly.pdbx_seq_one_letter_code
_entity_poly.pdbx_strand_id
1 'polypeptide(L)'
;NLTDGINSGKARSVFVLGADVYAAGFEETILGSKAIIWKNGVVTNLTDGSTSAFAYSVSVSGQDVFSVGIEYNGGNPIAKLWKNGVGITLGTGNISDATSVFVHTH
;
A
#
# COMPACT_ATOMS: atom_id res chain seq x y z
N ASN A 1 14.34 1.38 10.34
CA ASN A 1 14.72 2.12 9.13
C ASN A 1 13.68 1.78 8.06
N LEU A 2 12.96 2.76 7.51
CA LEU A 2 11.86 2.50 6.55
C LEU A 2 12.34 2.54 5.09
N THR A 3 13.65 2.62 4.89
CA THR A 3 14.31 2.73 3.58
C THR A 3 15.49 1.78 3.52
N ASP A 4 15.82 1.29 2.32
CA ASP A 4 17.05 0.54 2.03
C ASP A 4 18.32 1.41 2.05
N GLY A 5 18.16 2.74 2.23
CA GLY A 5 19.26 3.72 2.23
C GLY A 5 19.66 4.18 0.83
N ILE A 6 18.97 3.70 -0.22
CA ILE A 6 19.15 4.07 -1.62
C ILE A 6 17.94 4.88 -2.10
N ASN A 7 16.73 4.48 -1.72
CA ASN A 7 15.48 5.13 -2.12
C ASN A 7 14.76 5.81 -0.95
N SER A 8 14.01 6.89 -1.21
CA SER A 8 13.20 7.57 -0.20
C SER A 8 11.85 6.87 -0.03
N GLY A 9 11.62 6.29 1.15
CA GLY A 9 10.35 5.68 1.53
C GLY A 9 9.45 6.70 2.23
N LYS A 10 8.20 6.83 1.78
CA LYS A 10 7.17 7.69 2.38
C LYS A 10 6.06 6.82 2.93
N ALA A 11 5.98 6.71 4.26
CA ALA A 11 4.84 6.10 4.94
C ALA A 11 3.64 7.06 4.93
N ARG A 12 2.45 6.51 4.67
CA ARG A 12 1.18 7.24 4.60
C ARG A 12 0.18 6.80 5.67
N SER A 13 0.26 5.55 6.11
CA SER A 13 -0.63 4.99 7.14
C SER A 13 0.15 4.02 8.01
N VAL A 14 -0.27 3.92 9.27
CA VAL A 14 0.23 2.93 10.23
C VAL A 14 -0.93 2.19 10.87
N PHE A 15 -0.73 0.91 11.16
CA PHE A 15 -1.67 0.07 11.91
C PHE A 15 -0.87 -0.79 12.89
N VAL A 16 -1.36 -0.92 14.13
CA VAL A 16 -0.71 -1.71 15.17
C VAL A 16 -1.63 -2.85 15.59
N LEU A 17 -1.13 -4.09 15.57
CA LEU A 17 -1.83 -5.28 16.05
C LEU A 17 -0.94 -6.04 17.04
N GLY A 18 -1.22 -5.92 18.33
CA GLY A 18 -0.37 -6.49 19.37
C GLY A 18 1.04 -5.88 19.31
N ALA A 19 2.05 -6.72 19.07
CA ALA A 19 3.44 -6.29 18.93
C ALA A 19 3.84 -5.94 17.48
N ASP A 20 2.98 -6.22 16.50
CA ASP A 20 3.28 -6.00 15.10
C ASP A 20 2.85 -4.58 14.67
N VAL A 21 3.78 -3.86 14.03
CA VAL A 21 3.55 -2.56 13.42
C VAL A 21 3.56 -2.71 11.90
N TYR A 22 2.48 -2.27 11.28
CA TYR A 22 2.29 -2.25 9.85
C TYR A 22 2.31 -0.80 9.38
N ALA A 23 2.96 -0.54 8.25
CA ALA A 23 2.87 0.74 7.56
C ALA A 23 2.58 0.52 6.09
N ALA A 24 1.79 1.39 5.47
CA ALA A 24 1.61 1.45 4.03
C ALA A 24 2.17 2.76 3.49
N GLY A 25 2.68 2.72 2.26
CA GLY A 25 3.26 3.87 1.61
C GLY A 25 3.87 3.52 0.27
N PHE A 26 4.92 4.25 -0.08
CA PHE A 26 5.63 4.02 -1.33
C PHE A 26 7.12 4.32 -1.19
N GLU A 27 7.89 3.69 -2.06
CA GLU A 27 9.30 3.96 -2.27
C GLU A 27 9.48 4.74 -3.58
N GLU A 28 10.19 5.86 -3.54
CA GLU A 28 10.51 6.64 -4.73
C GLU A 28 11.71 6.03 -5.45
N THR A 29 11.52 5.62 -6.71
CA THR A 29 12.59 5.07 -7.56
C THR A 29 12.79 5.96 -8.80
N ILE A 30 13.88 5.72 -9.54
CA ILE A 30 14.14 6.44 -10.81
C ILE A 30 13.06 6.20 -11.89
N LEU A 31 12.29 5.11 -11.79
CA LEU A 31 11.24 4.73 -12.74
C LEU A 31 9.85 5.17 -12.29
N GLY A 32 9.71 5.74 -11.10
CA GLY A 32 8.44 6.08 -10.48
C GLY A 32 8.33 5.56 -9.04
N SER A 33 7.17 5.76 -8.43
CA SER A 33 6.92 5.29 -7.06
C SER A 33 6.45 3.85 -7.03
N LYS A 34 6.93 3.05 -6.07
CA LYS A 34 6.51 1.67 -5.87
C LYS A 34 5.68 1.55 -4.60
N ALA A 35 4.45 1.04 -4.69
CA ALA A 35 3.61 0.84 -3.52
C ALA A 35 4.16 -0.31 -2.65
N ILE A 36 4.30 -0.07 -1.36
CA ILE A 36 4.90 -1.02 -0.41
C ILE A 36 4.17 -1.03 0.93
N ILE A 37 4.28 -2.16 1.63
CA ILE A 37 3.93 -2.31 3.05
C ILE A 37 5.21 -2.63 3.82
N TRP A 38 5.33 -2.08 5.03
CA TRP A 38 6.32 -2.51 6.00
C TRP A 38 5.63 -3.25 7.14
N LYS A 39 6.14 -4.41 7.53
CA LYS A 39 5.80 -5.08 8.80
C LYS A 39 7.04 -5.16 9.66
N ASN A 40 7.07 -4.45 10.80
CA ASN A 40 8.23 -4.38 11.69
C ASN A 40 9.54 -4.03 10.95
N GLY A 41 9.45 -3.16 9.94
CA GLY A 41 10.57 -2.77 9.08
C GLY A 41 10.88 -3.70 7.91
N VAL A 42 10.25 -4.88 7.81
CA VAL A 42 10.37 -5.78 6.66
C VAL A 42 9.43 -5.31 5.55
N VAL A 43 9.98 -5.09 4.35
CA VAL A 43 9.26 -4.57 3.18
C VAL A 43 8.57 -5.72 2.42
N THR A 44 7.32 -5.49 2.05
CA THR A 44 6.57 -6.26 1.05
C THR A 44 6.17 -5.34 -0.08
N ASN A 45 6.59 -5.68 -1.31
CA ASN A 45 6.19 -4.96 -2.50
C ASN A 45 4.74 -5.27 -2.86
N LEU A 46 3.94 -4.24 -3.13
CA LEU A 46 2.56 -4.38 -3.61
C LEU A 46 2.45 -4.32 -5.13
N THR A 47 3.45 -3.75 -5.79
CA THR A 47 3.57 -3.69 -7.25
C THR A 47 4.95 -4.16 -7.69
N ASP A 48 5.10 -4.48 -8.97
CA ASP A 48 6.38 -4.84 -9.58
C ASP A 48 7.29 -3.62 -9.84
N GLY A 49 6.72 -2.41 -9.80
CA GLY A 49 7.39 -1.15 -10.09
C GLY A 49 7.45 -0.80 -11.58
N SER A 50 6.71 -1.52 -12.43
CA SER A 50 6.59 -1.21 -13.87
C SER A 50 5.84 0.10 -14.14
N THR A 51 4.99 0.50 -13.21
CA THR A 51 4.25 1.76 -13.23
C THR A 51 4.25 2.39 -11.83
N SER A 52 4.00 3.71 -11.78
CA SER A 52 3.89 4.39 -10.49
C SER A 52 2.69 3.87 -9.71
N ALA A 53 2.89 3.61 -8.42
CA ALA A 53 1.86 3.15 -7.52
C ALA A 53 2.07 3.72 -6.11
N PHE A 54 0.96 3.88 -5.39
CA PHE A 54 0.94 4.46 -4.06
C PHE A 54 0.00 3.65 -3.17
N ALA A 55 0.48 3.19 -2.03
CA ALA A 55 -0.38 2.69 -0.96
C ALA A 55 -0.69 3.82 0.03
N TYR A 56 -1.97 4.02 0.33
CA TYR A 56 -2.44 5.12 1.17
C TYR A 56 -2.86 4.69 2.56
N SER A 57 -3.47 3.52 2.69
CA SER A 57 -3.99 3.00 3.96
C SER A 57 -3.57 1.55 4.15
N VAL A 58 -3.36 1.14 5.40
CA VAL A 58 -3.23 -0.27 5.81
C VAL A 58 -4.18 -0.58 6.95
N SER A 59 -4.79 -1.76 6.92
CA SER A 59 -5.57 -2.32 8.01
C SER A 59 -5.30 -3.82 8.12
N VAL A 60 -5.39 -4.37 9.32
CA VAL A 60 -5.16 -5.80 9.55
C VAL A 60 -6.38 -6.39 10.24
N SER A 61 -6.83 -7.56 9.77
CA SER A 61 -7.91 -8.33 10.36
C SER A 61 -7.48 -9.79 10.50
N GLY A 62 -7.22 -10.22 11.74
CA GLY A 62 -6.64 -11.53 12.00
C GLY A 62 -5.27 -11.66 11.31
N GLN A 63 -5.18 -12.56 10.32
CA GLN A 63 -3.95 -12.79 9.55
C GLN A 63 -3.89 -12.00 8.24
N ASP A 64 -5.00 -11.39 7.83
CA ASP A 64 -5.09 -10.70 6.55
C ASP A 64 -4.66 -9.23 6.70
N VAL A 65 -3.71 -8.83 5.85
CA VAL A 65 -3.27 -7.44 5.70
C VAL A 65 -3.92 -6.87 4.45
N PHE A 66 -4.67 -5.79 4.61
CA PHE A 66 -5.29 -5.06 3.54
C PHE A 66 -4.61 -3.72 3.38
N SER A 67 -4.32 -3.36 2.14
CA SER A 67 -3.84 -2.04 1.78
C SER A 67 -4.64 -1.55 0.58
N VAL A 68 -4.90 -0.24 0.53
CA VAL A 68 -5.60 0.38 -0.59
C VAL A 68 -4.81 1.56 -1.10
N GLY A 69 -5.02 1.87 -2.37
CA GLY A 69 -4.36 2.97 -3.04
C GLY A 69 -4.55 2.92 -4.54
N ILE A 70 -3.56 3.38 -5.28
CA ILE A 70 -3.64 3.48 -6.74
C ILE A 70 -2.40 2.89 -7.42
N GLU A 71 -2.60 2.44 -8.65
CA GLU A 71 -1.55 2.07 -9.60
C GLU A 71 -1.89 2.70 -10.95
N TYR A 72 -0.91 3.31 -11.61
CA TYR A 72 -1.14 4.02 -12.87
C TYR A 72 -1.08 3.09 -14.07
N ASN A 73 -2.06 3.18 -14.96
CA ASN A 73 -2.05 2.52 -16.27
C ASN A 73 -2.16 3.55 -17.40
N GLY A 74 -1.07 3.75 -18.14
CA GLY A 74 -1.03 4.74 -19.21
C GLY A 74 -1.36 6.17 -18.75
N GLY A 75 -0.97 6.53 -17.52
CA GLY A 75 -1.26 7.83 -16.91
C GLY A 75 -2.61 7.92 -16.19
N ASN A 76 -3.48 6.90 -16.31
CA ASN A 76 -4.75 6.86 -15.60
C ASN A 76 -4.58 6.17 -14.24
N PRO A 77 -4.96 6.81 -13.11
CA PRO A 77 -4.92 6.15 -11.82
C PRO A 77 -6.02 5.08 -11.75
N ILE A 78 -5.63 3.85 -11.42
CA ILE A 78 -6.53 2.72 -11.18
C ILE A 78 -6.54 2.43 -9.68
N ALA A 79 -7.72 2.44 -9.07
CA ALA A 79 -7.89 2.07 -7.67
C ALA A 79 -7.56 0.58 -7.45
N LYS A 80 -6.77 0.30 -6.41
CA LYS A 80 -6.31 -1.03 -6.04
C LYS A 80 -6.60 -1.34 -4.58
N LEU A 81 -6.98 -2.59 -4.36
CA LEU A 81 -6.92 -3.26 -3.06
C LEU A 81 -5.82 -4.31 -3.14
N TRP A 82 -4.85 -4.25 -2.22
CA TRP A 82 -3.89 -5.32 -2.02
C TRP A 82 -4.26 -6.11 -0.77
N LYS A 83 -4.55 -7.41 -0.96
CA LYS A 83 -4.74 -8.35 0.14
C LYS A 83 -3.50 -9.24 0.22
N ASN A 84 -2.78 -9.20 1.33
CA ASN A 84 -1.56 -9.98 1.54
C ASN A 84 -0.54 -9.84 0.39
N GLY A 85 -0.39 -8.62 -0.14
CA GLY A 85 0.50 -8.32 -1.26
C GLY A 85 -0.07 -8.58 -2.66
N VAL A 86 -1.23 -9.24 -2.77
CA VAL A 86 -1.87 -9.54 -4.06
C VAL A 86 -2.85 -8.43 -4.43
N GLY A 87 -2.61 -7.78 -5.57
CA GLY A 87 -3.42 -6.66 -6.07
C GLY A 87 -4.72 -7.09 -6.75
N ILE A 88 -5.80 -6.40 -6.42
CA ILE A 88 -7.14 -6.53 -6.99
C ILE A 88 -7.55 -5.14 -7.49
N THR A 89 -7.96 -5.05 -8.75
CA THR A 89 -8.48 -3.81 -9.33
C THR A 89 -9.91 -3.58 -8.86
N LEU A 90 -10.15 -2.41 -8.26
CA LEU A 90 -11.50 -1.93 -7.93
C LEU A 90 -11.96 -1.09 -9.13
N GLY A 91 -12.99 -1.56 -9.86
CA GLY A 91 -13.34 -1.11 -11.22
C GLY A 91 -13.72 0.37 -11.42
N THR A 92 -13.81 0.75 -12.71
CA THR A 92 -13.86 2.09 -13.34
C THR A 92 -15.14 2.91 -13.12
N GLY A 93 -15.73 2.90 -11.93
CA GLY A 93 -16.90 3.73 -11.63
C GLY A 93 -16.58 4.61 -10.43
N ASN A 94 -16.34 5.90 -10.69
CA ASN A 94 -16.27 7.01 -9.73
C ASN A 94 -16.45 6.60 -8.25
N ILE A 95 -15.38 6.16 -7.59
CA ILE A 95 -15.30 6.22 -6.14
C ILE A 95 -13.93 6.79 -5.81
N SER A 96 -14.00 8.03 -5.33
CA SER A 96 -13.01 8.82 -4.62
C SER A 96 -12.03 7.96 -3.83
N ASP A 97 -10.76 8.37 -3.86
CA ASP A 97 -9.70 8.07 -2.90
C ASP A 97 -10.12 7.06 -1.83
N ALA A 98 -9.62 5.83 -1.92
CA ALA A 98 -9.69 4.91 -0.80
C ALA A 98 -8.74 5.44 0.30
N THR A 99 -9.18 6.47 1.01
CA THR A 99 -8.42 7.18 2.05
C THR A 99 -8.30 6.37 3.33
N SER A 100 -9.15 5.36 3.50
CA SER A 100 -9.15 4.52 4.71
C SER A 100 -9.91 3.22 4.48
N VAL A 101 -9.34 2.11 4.95
CA VAL A 101 -10.09 0.89 5.26
C VAL A 101 -10.13 0.77 6.79
N PHE A 102 -11.33 0.74 7.37
CA PHE A 102 -11.53 0.40 8.77
C PHE A 102 -12.25 -0.94 8.84
N VAL A 103 -11.64 -1.92 9.51
CA VAL A 103 -12.31 -3.17 9.85
C VAL A 103 -12.69 -3.08 11.33
N HIS A 104 -13.99 -3.11 11.62
CA HIS A 104 -14.51 -3.28 12.97
C HIS A 104 -14.79 -4.77 13.20
N THR A 105 -14.17 -5.38 14.20
CA THR A 105 -14.56 -6.70 14.70
C THR A 105 -15.11 -6.56 16.11
N HIS A 106 -16.26 -7.19 16.36
CA HIS A 106 -16.89 -7.32 17.68
C HIS A 106 -16.05 -8.15 18.65
#